data_AF-A0A2D6RLQ1-F1
#
_entry.id   AF-A0A2D6RLQ1-F1
#
_cell.length_a   1.000
_cell.length_b   1.000
_cell.length_c   1.000
_cell.angle_alpha   90.00
_cell.angle_beta   90.00
_cell.angle_gamma   90.00
#
_symmetry.space_group_name_H-M   'P 1'
#
loop_
_entity.id
_entity.type
_entity.pdbx_description
1 polymer ?
#
loop_
_entity_poly.entity_id
_entity_poly.type
_entity_poly.pdbx_seq_one_letter_code
_entity_poly.pdbx_strand_id
1 'polypeptide(L)'
;MTTIIIIVIGITILVLGLAWVRTTIGGVSDLTEKALIGGEKQISELLGSSDEPLNLYANSLELEQGKDTYIVATAYNDQATEGNYVLTTTMGTKTENDLDCYIADSEDLTDEFTLTSGQKEGDTIVIYDTGNTDLGLYTCNVELTRDGVKVGDASIIIEIV
;
A
#
# COMPACT_ATOMS: atom_id res chain seq x y z
N MET A 1 41.66 -7.44 44.18
CA MET A 1 40.37 -8.05 44.55
C MET A 1 39.18 -7.24 44.03
N THR A 2 39.15 -5.91 44.16
CA THR A 2 38.07 -5.04 43.66
C THR A 2 37.93 -5.01 42.13
N THR A 3 39.03 -5.11 41.37
CA THR A 3 39.02 -5.06 39.90
C THR A 3 38.30 -6.25 39.25
N ILE A 4 38.34 -7.43 39.87
CA ILE A 4 37.69 -8.64 39.36
C ILE A 4 36.16 -8.51 39.51
N ILE A 5 35.69 -7.88 40.59
CA ILE A 5 34.26 -7.70 40.86
C ILE A 5 33.62 -6.77 39.81
N ILE A 6 34.32 -5.71 39.38
CA ILE A 6 33.81 -4.76 38.38
C ILE A 6 33.64 -5.43 37.01
N ILE A 7 34.58 -6.29 36.61
CA ILE A 7 34.51 -6.99 35.31
C ILE A 7 33.34 -7.98 35.30
N VAL A 8 33.11 -8.69 36.40
CA VAL A 8 32.00 -9.66 36.50
C VAL A 8 30.64 -8.97 36.46
N ILE A 9 30.49 -7.82 37.12
CA ILE A 9 29.24 -7.02 37.07
C ILE A 9 29.00 -6.42 35.67
N GLY A 10 30.05 -6.00 34.97
CA GLY A 10 29.93 -5.48 33.61
C GLY A 10 29.42 -6.53 32.62
N ILE A 11 29.93 -7.77 32.71
CA ILE A 11 29.53 -8.86 31.81
C ILE A 11 28.08 -9.30 32.07
N THR A 12 27.64 -9.35 33.33
CA THR A 12 26.26 -9.75 33.65
C THR A 12 25.23 -8.71 33.18
N ILE A 13 25.51 -7.42 33.33
CA ILE A 13 24.65 -6.34 32.80
C ILE A 13 24.56 -6.42 31.27
N LEU A 14 25.66 -6.73 30.59
CA LEU A 14 25.70 -6.81 29.13
C LEU A 14 24.89 -8.00 28.59
N VAL A 15 24.93 -9.16 29.26
CA VAL A 15 24.14 -10.34 28.88
C VAL A 15 22.64 -10.13 29.13
N LEU A 16 22.27 -9.51 30.26
CA LEU A 16 20.87 -9.17 30.55
C LEU A 16 20.32 -8.12 29.56
N GLY A 17 21.11 -7.10 29.21
CA GLY A 17 20.72 -6.11 28.21
C GLY A 17 20.51 -6.72 26.82
N LEU A 18 21.41 -7.62 26.39
CA LEU A 18 21.31 -8.27 25.08
C LEU A 18 20.10 -9.22 24.98
N ALA A 19 19.77 -9.92 26.07
CA ALA A 19 18.58 -10.78 26.14
C ALA A 19 17.27 -9.97 26.05
N TRP A 20 17.24 -8.78 26.66
CA TRP A 20 16.09 -7.89 26.62
C TRP A 20 15.85 -7.32 25.21
N VAL A 21 16.92 -6.86 24.53
CA VAL A 21 16.86 -6.34 23.15
C VAL A 21 16.39 -7.41 22.15
N ARG A 22 16.88 -8.66 22.28
CA ARG A 22 16.43 -9.75 21.40
C ARG A 22 14.94 -10.07 21.56
N THR A 23 14.42 -9.99 22.78
CA THR A 23 13.01 -10.30 23.07
C THR A 23 12.06 -9.21 22.55
N THR A 24 12.47 -7.94 22.61
CA THR A 24 11.67 -6.82 22.08
C THR A 24 11.65 -6.79 20.56
N ILE A 25 12.77 -7.04 19.89
CA ILE A 25 12.83 -7.05 18.42
C ILE A 25 12.07 -8.26 17.85
N GLY A 26 12.15 -9.43 18.48
CA GLY A 26 11.38 -10.61 18.07
C GLY A 26 9.86 -10.41 18.18
N GLY A 27 9.40 -9.72 19.22
CA GLY A 27 7.96 -9.42 19.40
C GLY A 27 7.39 -8.40 18.41
N VAL A 28 8.22 -7.50 17.86
CA VAL A 28 7.80 -6.50 16.86
C VAL A 28 7.59 -7.12 15.48
N SER A 29 8.38 -8.13 15.12
CA SER A 29 8.20 -8.86 13.86
C SER A 29 6.84 -9.57 13.81
N ASP A 30 6.48 -10.28 14.89
CA ASP A 30 5.19 -11.00 14.98
C ASP A 30 3.97 -10.06 15.08
N LEU A 31 4.14 -8.85 15.61
CA LEU A 31 3.09 -7.82 15.66
C LEU A 31 2.86 -7.17 14.28
N THR A 32 3.91 -6.99 13.49
CA THR A 32 3.84 -6.40 12.15
C THR A 32 3.12 -7.35 11.18
N GLU A 33 3.44 -8.65 11.21
CA GLU A 33 2.78 -9.66 10.37
C GLU A 33 1.30 -9.84 10.72
N LYS A 34 0.94 -9.80 12.01
CA LYS A 34 -0.47 -9.86 12.45
C LYS A 34 -1.26 -8.58 12.15
N ALA A 35 -0.62 -7.42 12.10
CA ALA A 35 -1.26 -6.17 11.69
C ALA A 35 -1.56 -6.16 10.19
N LEU A 36 -0.64 -6.68 9.36
CA LEU A 36 -0.84 -6.84 7.91
C LEU A 36 -1.98 -7.82 7.60
N ILE A 37 -1.95 -9.02 8.19
CA ILE A 37 -3.02 -10.05 8.00
C ILE A 37 -4.38 -9.55 8.54
N GLY A 38 -4.38 -8.77 9.62
CA GLY A 38 -5.59 -8.14 10.14
C GLY A 38 -6.15 -7.02 9.24
N GLY A 39 -5.26 -6.27 8.59
CA GLY A 39 -5.60 -5.22 7.63
C GLY A 39 -6.21 -5.78 6.35
N GLU A 40 -5.61 -6.81 5.75
CA GLU A 40 -6.11 -7.47 4.54
C GLU A 40 -7.55 -7.97 4.71
N LYS A 41 -7.87 -8.55 5.87
CA LYS A 41 -9.22 -9.04 6.17
C LYS A 41 -10.24 -7.89 6.31
N GLN A 42 -9.88 -6.78 6.93
CA GLN A 42 -10.78 -5.62 7.04
C GLN A 42 -10.96 -4.88 5.70
N ILE A 43 -9.91 -4.82 4.88
CA ILE A 43 -9.97 -4.26 3.52
C ILE A 43 -10.89 -5.12 2.65
N SER A 44 -10.77 -6.45 2.72
CA SER A 44 -11.68 -7.38 2.04
C SER A 44 -13.13 -7.29 2.54
N GLU A 45 -13.37 -6.99 3.82
CA GLU A 45 -14.73 -6.82 4.38
C GLU A 45 -15.36 -5.47 3.96
N LEU A 46 -14.57 -4.39 3.90
CA LEU A 46 -15.00 -3.06 3.48
C LEU A 46 -15.25 -2.97 1.96
N LEU A 47 -14.42 -3.62 1.15
CA LEU A 47 -14.57 -3.71 -0.32
C LEU A 47 -15.37 -4.95 -0.75
N GLY A 48 -15.73 -5.81 0.20
CA GLY A 48 -16.52 -7.02 0.00
C GLY A 48 -17.96 -6.77 -0.44
N SER A 49 -18.47 -5.57 -0.18
CA SER A 49 -19.89 -5.21 -0.34
C SER A 49 -20.21 -4.47 -1.64
N SER A 50 -19.21 -4.15 -2.46
CA SER A 50 -19.40 -3.50 -3.76
C SER A 50 -19.30 -4.55 -4.86
N ASP A 51 -20.33 -4.63 -5.70
CA ASP A 51 -20.37 -5.43 -6.93
C ASP A 51 -19.69 -4.70 -8.11
N GLU A 52 -19.06 -3.54 -7.86
CA GLU A 52 -18.37 -2.79 -8.90
C GLU A 52 -17.08 -3.50 -9.35
N PRO A 53 -16.78 -3.52 -10.66
CA PRO A 53 -15.58 -4.17 -11.18
C PRO A 53 -14.26 -3.59 -10.65
N LEU A 54 -14.25 -2.33 -10.24
CA LEU A 54 -13.11 -1.64 -9.62
C LEU A 54 -13.59 -0.88 -8.39
N ASN A 55 -12.89 -1.05 -7.26
CA ASN A 55 -13.14 -0.29 -6.04
C ASN A 55 -11.84 0.29 -5.49
N LEU A 56 -11.90 1.48 -4.91
CA LEU A 56 -10.81 2.08 -4.17
C LEU A 56 -11.14 2.14 -2.68
N TYR A 57 -10.16 1.85 -1.83
CA TYR A 57 -10.31 1.99 -0.39
C TYR A 57 -10.55 3.45 0.04
N ALA A 58 -9.92 4.40 -0.67
CA ALA A 58 -10.10 5.82 -0.47
C ALA A 58 -10.11 6.54 -1.82
N ASN A 59 -11.03 7.49 -1.98
CA ASN A 59 -11.14 8.36 -3.16
C ASN A 59 -10.65 9.79 -2.87
N SER A 60 -10.26 10.09 -1.64
CA SER A 60 -9.64 11.37 -1.26
C SER A 60 -8.66 11.18 -0.12
N LEU A 61 -7.53 11.88 -0.15
CA LEU A 61 -6.59 11.94 0.96
C LEU A 61 -5.88 13.28 1.04
N GLU A 62 -5.41 13.60 2.24
CA GLU A 62 -4.44 14.67 2.49
C GLU A 62 -3.04 14.04 2.54
N LEU A 63 -2.08 14.67 1.86
CA LEU A 63 -0.69 14.24 1.80
C LEU A 63 0.22 15.41 2.19
N GLU A 64 1.02 15.22 3.24
CA GLU A 64 2.06 16.18 3.58
C GLU A 64 3.14 16.19 2.49
N GLN A 65 3.67 17.36 2.16
CA GLN A 65 4.75 17.47 1.17
C GLN A 65 5.94 16.56 1.49
N GLY A 66 6.40 15.81 0.48
CA GLY A 66 7.56 14.91 0.58
C GLY A 66 7.26 13.60 1.31
N LYS A 67 5.98 13.25 1.46
CA LYS A 67 5.53 11.98 1.99
C LYS A 67 4.92 11.13 0.88
N ASP A 68 5.02 9.84 1.09
CA ASP A 68 4.38 8.84 0.25
C ASP A 68 3.16 8.28 0.98
N THR A 69 2.16 7.91 0.21
CA THR A 69 0.98 7.21 0.71
C THR A 69 0.57 6.09 -0.22
N TYR A 70 -0.26 5.19 0.31
CA TYR A 70 -0.63 3.94 -0.35
C TYR A 70 -2.14 3.79 -0.29
N ILE A 71 -2.73 3.42 -1.42
CA ILE A 71 -4.16 3.11 -1.53
C ILE A 71 -4.31 1.75 -2.17
N VAL A 72 -5.20 0.94 -1.64
CA VAL A 72 -5.55 -0.34 -2.27
C VAL A 72 -6.67 -0.12 -3.28
N ALA A 73 -6.41 -0.54 -4.52
CA ALA A 73 -7.41 -0.75 -5.56
C ALA A 73 -7.77 -2.22 -5.61
N THR A 74 -9.05 -2.55 -5.77
CA THR A 74 -9.50 -3.94 -5.85
C THR A 74 -10.31 -4.13 -7.12
N ALA A 75 -9.84 -5.03 -7.97
CA ALA A 75 -10.56 -5.50 -9.15
C ALA A 75 -11.42 -6.72 -8.78
N TYR A 76 -12.63 -6.78 -9.34
CA TYR A 76 -13.56 -7.88 -9.15
C TYR A 76 -14.11 -8.35 -10.49
N ASN A 77 -14.06 -9.66 -10.73
CA ASN A 77 -14.69 -10.25 -11.90
C ASN A 77 -16.12 -10.71 -11.58
N ASP A 78 -17.09 -9.85 -11.89
CA ASP A 78 -18.53 -10.13 -11.78
C ASP A 78 -19.06 -11.02 -12.92
N GLN A 79 -18.21 -11.37 -13.88
CA GLN A 79 -18.60 -12.11 -15.08
C GLN A 79 -18.44 -13.62 -14.87
N ALA A 80 -19.25 -14.41 -15.59
CA ALA A 80 -19.23 -15.87 -15.49
C ALA A 80 -17.97 -16.52 -16.09
N THR A 81 -17.17 -15.76 -16.82
CA THR A 81 -15.98 -16.23 -17.53
C THR A 81 -14.73 -15.56 -16.99
N GLU A 82 -13.62 -16.28 -17.06
CA GLU A 82 -12.28 -15.72 -16.90
C GLU A 82 -12.04 -14.59 -17.92
N GLY A 83 -11.23 -13.60 -17.55
CA GLY A 83 -10.84 -12.51 -18.42
C GLY A 83 -9.46 -11.98 -18.04
N ASN A 84 -8.78 -11.36 -18.99
CA ASN A 84 -7.53 -10.65 -18.73
C ASN A 84 -7.87 -9.21 -18.36
N TYR A 85 -7.39 -8.80 -17.20
CA TYR A 85 -7.60 -7.48 -16.65
C TYR A 85 -6.29 -6.69 -16.71
N VAL A 86 -6.42 -5.41 -16.99
CA VAL A 86 -5.30 -4.46 -16.93
C VAL A 86 -5.73 -3.30 -16.06
N LEU A 87 -5.04 -3.13 -14.94
CA LEU A 87 -5.15 -1.95 -14.09
C LEU A 87 -4.18 -0.89 -14.62
N THR A 88 -4.61 0.36 -14.69
CA THR A 88 -3.78 1.48 -15.18
C THR A 88 -3.92 2.68 -14.27
N THR A 89 -2.81 3.26 -13.83
CA THR A 89 -2.78 4.53 -13.08
C THR A 89 -2.35 5.67 -13.99
N THR A 90 -2.92 6.86 -13.79
CA THR A 90 -2.55 8.05 -14.55
C THR A 90 -2.79 9.31 -13.73
N MET A 91 -1.76 10.15 -13.60
CA MET A 91 -1.91 11.49 -13.02
C MET A 91 -2.75 12.40 -13.93
N GLY A 92 -3.85 12.92 -13.40
CA GLY A 92 -4.77 13.81 -14.12
C GLY A 92 -4.23 15.23 -14.31
N THR A 93 -3.42 15.70 -13.37
CA THR A 93 -2.70 16.98 -13.48
C THR A 93 -1.22 16.67 -13.63
N LYS A 94 -0.63 17.11 -14.74
CA LYS A 94 0.78 16.86 -15.03
C LYS A 94 1.66 17.72 -14.14
N THR A 95 2.10 17.18 -13.02
CA THR A 95 3.21 17.72 -12.22
C THR A 95 4.52 17.33 -12.90
N GLU A 96 5.42 18.28 -13.14
CA GLU A 96 6.74 17.96 -13.66
C GLU A 96 7.50 17.16 -12.59
N ASN A 97 7.42 15.83 -12.64
CA ASN A 97 8.17 14.85 -11.83
C ASN A 97 8.04 14.93 -10.30
N ASP A 98 7.30 15.90 -9.75
CA ASP A 98 7.30 16.12 -8.29
C ASP A 98 6.26 15.28 -7.55
N LEU A 99 5.16 14.90 -8.21
CA LEU A 99 4.11 14.01 -7.69
C LEU A 99 3.80 12.95 -8.74
N ASP A 100 3.82 11.67 -8.34
CA ASP A 100 3.56 10.53 -9.21
C ASP A 100 2.58 9.53 -8.59
N CYS A 101 1.97 8.70 -9.43
CA CYS A 101 1.02 7.66 -9.04
C CYS A 101 1.21 6.39 -9.87
N TYR A 102 1.69 5.32 -9.23
CA TYR A 102 2.08 4.07 -9.89
C TYR A 102 1.65 2.85 -9.05
N ILE A 103 1.77 1.65 -9.63
CA ILE A 103 1.40 0.40 -8.96
C ILE A 103 2.65 -0.17 -8.27
N ALA A 104 2.53 -0.52 -6.99
CA ALA A 104 3.66 -0.86 -6.11
C ALA A 104 4.46 -2.08 -6.59
N ASP A 105 3.78 -3.10 -7.10
CA ASP A 105 4.42 -4.37 -7.48
C ASP A 105 5.21 -4.28 -8.80
N SER A 106 4.81 -3.38 -9.71
CA SER A 106 5.47 -3.22 -11.01
C SER A 106 6.39 -2.00 -11.09
N GLU A 107 6.25 -1.02 -10.18
CA GLU A 107 6.78 0.35 -10.37
C GLU A 107 6.37 0.97 -11.73
N ASP A 108 5.41 0.35 -12.41
CA ASP A 108 4.87 0.76 -13.69
C ASP A 108 3.49 1.40 -13.47
N LEU A 109 3.02 2.06 -14.53
CA LEU A 109 1.67 2.64 -14.56
C LEU A 109 0.60 1.60 -14.84
N THR A 110 0.97 0.34 -15.09
CA THR A 110 0.07 -0.72 -15.49
C THR A 110 0.41 -2.03 -14.80
N ASP A 111 -0.61 -2.80 -14.44
CA ASP A 111 -0.47 -4.19 -14.03
C ASP A 111 -1.49 -5.07 -14.76
N GLU A 112 -1.05 -6.27 -15.16
CA GLU A 112 -1.85 -7.24 -15.93
C GLU A 112 -2.05 -8.52 -15.13
N PHE A 113 -3.30 -8.92 -14.94
CA PHE A 113 -3.65 -10.12 -14.20
C PHE A 113 -4.90 -10.81 -14.77
N THR A 114 -5.08 -12.08 -14.43
CA THR A 114 -6.23 -12.87 -14.86
C THR A 114 -7.13 -13.15 -13.67
N LEU A 115 -8.42 -12.83 -13.80
CA LEU A 115 -9.42 -13.11 -12.77
C LEU A 115 -10.39 -14.20 -13.23
N THR A 116 -10.57 -15.22 -12.41
CA THR A 116 -11.67 -16.17 -12.56
C THR A 116 -13.00 -15.59 -12.06
N SER A 117 -14.13 -16.20 -12.41
CA SER A 117 -15.46 -15.71 -12.02
C SER A 117 -15.59 -15.62 -10.50
N GLY A 118 -15.99 -14.44 -9.99
CA GLY A 118 -16.14 -14.19 -8.57
C GLY A 118 -14.82 -13.91 -7.82
N GLN A 119 -13.67 -13.93 -8.50
CA GLN A 119 -12.38 -13.63 -7.90
C GLN A 119 -12.18 -12.11 -7.74
N LYS A 120 -11.48 -11.75 -6.67
CA LYS A 120 -10.99 -10.40 -6.41
C LYS A 120 -9.47 -10.41 -6.39
N GLU A 121 -8.85 -9.39 -6.95
CA GLU A 121 -7.43 -9.11 -6.84
C GLU A 121 -7.26 -7.68 -6.34
N GLY A 122 -6.32 -7.47 -5.42
CA GLY A 122 -6.04 -6.16 -4.85
C GLY A 122 -4.62 -5.71 -5.18
N ASP A 123 -4.51 -4.52 -5.77
CA ASP A 123 -3.24 -3.87 -6.05
C ASP A 123 -3.04 -2.66 -5.15
N THR A 124 -1.78 -2.41 -4.81
CA THR A 124 -1.39 -1.21 -4.06
C THR A 124 -0.96 -0.13 -5.02
N ILE A 125 -1.65 1.00 -4.99
CA ILE A 125 -1.30 2.24 -5.67
C ILE A 125 -0.43 3.06 -4.74
N VAL A 126 0.75 3.44 -5.20
CA VAL A 126 1.67 4.34 -4.51
C VAL A 126 1.47 5.74 -5.05
N ILE A 127 1.28 6.70 -4.15
CA ILE A 127 1.33 8.12 -4.45
C ILE A 127 2.63 8.64 -3.84
N TYR A 128 3.54 9.06 -4.72
CA TYR A 128 4.88 9.47 -4.38
C TYR A 128 5.03 10.98 -4.57
N ASP A 129 5.47 11.69 -3.53
CA ASP A 129 5.79 13.12 -3.61
C ASP A 129 7.26 13.36 -3.26
N THR A 130 7.97 14.02 -4.17
CA THR A 130 9.37 14.44 -3.98
C THR A 130 9.52 15.56 -2.95
N GLY A 131 8.43 16.24 -2.60
CA GLY A 131 8.38 17.37 -1.65
C GLY A 131 8.55 18.74 -2.27
N ASN A 132 8.62 18.83 -3.60
CA ASN A 132 8.58 20.11 -4.33
C ASN A 132 7.21 20.39 -4.98
N THR A 133 6.23 19.51 -4.78
CA THR A 133 4.90 19.65 -5.35
C THR A 133 4.18 20.86 -4.77
N ASP A 134 3.64 21.73 -5.63
CA ASP A 134 2.85 22.89 -5.19
C ASP A 134 1.64 22.46 -4.35
N LEU A 135 1.32 23.23 -3.30
CA LEU A 135 0.11 22.98 -2.50
C LEU A 135 -1.14 23.07 -3.37
N GLY A 136 -2.07 22.13 -3.20
CA GLY A 136 -3.30 22.11 -3.98
C GLY A 136 -3.92 20.74 -4.17
N LEU A 137 -4.88 20.68 -5.09
CA LEU A 137 -5.63 19.46 -5.40
C LEU A 137 -5.10 18.82 -6.68
N TYR A 138 -4.75 17.55 -6.57
CA TYR A 138 -4.32 16.68 -7.64
C TYR A 138 -5.25 15.49 -7.77
N THR A 139 -5.13 14.76 -8.86
CA THR A 139 -5.93 13.57 -9.09
C THR A 139 -5.09 12.47 -9.68
N CYS A 140 -5.13 11.28 -9.08
CA CYS A 140 -4.69 10.05 -9.72
C CYS A 140 -5.91 9.28 -10.20
N ASN A 141 -5.97 8.99 -11.50
CA ASN A 141 -7.02 8.18 -12.09
C ASN A 141 -6.56 6.73 -12.15
N VAL A 142 -7.48 5.82 -11.86
CA VAL A 142 -7.29 4.39 -11.88
C VAL A 142 -8.33 3.83 -12.83
N GLU A 143 -7.88 3.13 -13.86
CA GLU A 143 -8.73 2.51 -14.86
C GLU A 143 -8.53 1.00 -14.85
N LEU A 144 -9.63 0.26 -14.94
CA LEU A 144 -9.63 -1.18 -15.11
C LEU A 144 -10.20 -1.51 -16.48
N THR A 145 -9.42 -2.20 -17.29
CA THR A 145 -9.88 -2.76 -18.57
C THR A 145 -9.92 -4.27 -18.49
N ARG A 146 -10.87 -4.88 -19.20
CA ARG A 146 -10.97 -6.31 -19.41
C ARG A 146 -10.92 -6.58 -20.91
N ASP A 147 -9.98 -7.42 -21.34
CA ASP A 147 -9.83 -7.81 -22.75
C ASP A 147 -9.82 -6.58 -23.70
N GLY A 148 -9.22 -5.48 -23.25
CA GLY A 148 -9.13 -4.21 -23.97
C GLY A 148 -10.36 -3.30 -23.90
N VAL A 149 -11.39 -3.65 -23.13
CA VAL A 149 -12.59 -2.84 -22.91
C VAL A 149 -12.60 -2.30 -21.49
N LYS A 150 -12.78 -0.99 -21.32
CA LYS A 150 -12.93 -0.38 -19.99
C LYS A 150 -14.15 -0.96 -19.26
N VAL A 151 -13.92 -1.47 -18.05
CA VAL A 151 -14.96 -2.07 -17.18
C VAL A 151 -15.12 -1.33 -15.86
N GLY A 152 -14.14 -0.51 -15.47
CA GLY A 152 -14.24 0.33 -14.28
C GLY A 152 -13.26 1.51 -14.32
N ASP A 153 -13.60 2.55 -13.59
CA ASP A 153 -12.71 3.66 -13.31
C ASP A 153 -13.02 4.30 -11.97
N ALA A 154 -11.97 4.85 -11.37
CA ALA A 154 -12.05 5.58 -10.14
C ALA A 154 -10.98 6.67 -10.11
N SER A 155 -11.20 7.71 -9.31
CA SER A 155 -10.26 8.80 -9.14
C SER A 155 -9.95 8.99 -7.66
N ILE A 156 -8.67 9.17 -7.37
CA ILE A 156 -8.14 9.53 -6.07
C ILE A 156 -7.86 11.02 -6.09
N ILE A 157 -8.53 11.78 -5.24
CA ILE A 157 -8.24 13.20 -5.01
C ILE A 157 -7.12 13.31 -3.97
N ILE A 158 -6.07 14.03 -4.31
CA ILE A 158 -4.88 14.19 -3.46
C ILE A 158 -4.78 15.68 -3.10
N GLU A 159 -4.95 16.01 -1.83
CA GLU A 159 -4.73 17.36 -1.32
C GLU A 159 -3.33 17.46 -0.71
N ILE A 160 -2.45 18.22 -1.34
CA ILE A 160 -1.10 18.48 -0.84
C ILE A 160 -1.18 19.63 0.17
N VAL A 161 -0.81 19.35 1.42
CA VAL A 161 -0.88 20.26 2.58
C VAL A 161 0.47 20.59 3.19
#